data_AF-A0A9D1W7E8-F1
#
_entry.id   AF-A0A9D1W7E8-F1
#
_cell.length_a   1.000
_cell.length_b   1.000
_cell.length_c   1.000
_cell.angle_alpha   90.00
_cell.angle_beta   90.00
_cell.angle_gamma   90.00
#
_symmetry.space_group_name_H-M   'P 1'
#
loop_
_entity.id
_entity.type
_entity.pdbx_description
1 polymer ?
#
loop_
_entity_poly.entity_id
_entity_poly.type
_entity_poly.pdbx_seq_one_letter_code
_entity_poly.pdbx_strand_id
1 'polypeptide(L)'
;MKKLILASTSTLHQGEYLGYLLDELKNHFKGTNTITFIPYARPGGISHQEYTEKAAAAFQKIGIQVKGLHEYADPVAGIQEAEAFF
;
A
#
# COMPACT_ATOMS: atom_id res chain seq x y z
N MET A 1 -11.46 17.86 3.69
CA MET A 1 -11.48 16.81 4.73
C MET A 1 -10.35 15.83 4.45
N LYS A 2 -9.66 15.33 5.48
CA LYS A 2 -8.62 14.32 5.30
C LYS A 2 -9.28 12.95 5.07
N LYS A 3 -8.79 12.17 4.09
CA LYS A 3 -9.20 10.78 3.83
C LYS A 3 -8.18 9.86 4.50
N LEU A 4 -8.59 9.06 5.48
CA LEU A 4 -7.70 8.15 6.19
C LEU A 4 -8.45 6.86 6.56
N ILE A 5 -7.76 5.73 6.44
CA ILE A 5 -8.15 4.43 7.01
C ILE A 5 -7.04 4.02 7.99
N LEU A 6 -7.42 3.61 9.19
CA LEU A 6 -6.51 3.03 10.17
C LEU A 6 -6.96 1.59 10.44
N ALA A 7 -6.08 0.63 10.14
CA ALA A 7 -6.34 -0.80 10.32
C ALA A 7 -5.50 -1.35 11.48
N SER A 8 -6.13 -2.15 12.35
CA SER A 8 -5.47 -2.76 13.51
C SER A 8 -4.56 -3.93 13.14
N THR A 9 -4.85 -4.60 12.02
CA THR A 9 -4.06 -5.73 11.50
C THR A 9 -4.11 -5.75 9.98
N SER A 10 -3.09 -6.31 9.34
CA SER A 10 -3.11 -6.56 7.90
C SER A 10 -3.79 -7.88 7.53
N THR A 11 -4.06 -8.77 8.49
CA THR A 11 -4.53 -10.14 8.22
C THR A 11 -5.38 -10.65 9.38
N LEU A 12 -6.57 -11.19 9.07
CA LEU A 12 -7.42 -11.88 10.04
C LEU A 12 -7.00 -13.35 10.15
N HIS A 13 -7.41 -14.03 11.23
CA HIS A 13 -7.16 -15.46 11.38
C HIS A 13 -7.68 -16.23 10.15
N GLN A 14 -6.82 -17.04 9.53
CA GLN A 14 -7.12 -17.80 8.30
C GLN A 14 -7.48 -16.95 7.07
N GLY A 15 -7.29 -15.62 7.14
CA GLY A 15 -7.54 -14.71 6.03
C GLY A 15 -6.28 -14.42 5.20
N GLU A 16 -6.50 -13.81 4.04
CA GLU A 16 -5.42 -13.30 3.19
C GLU A 16 -4.95 -11.92 3.65
N TYR A 17 -3.74 -11.52 3.23
CA TYR A 17 -3.23 -10.18 3.43
C TYR A 17 -4.16 -9.13 2.80
N LEU A 18 -4.62 -8.19 3.63
CA LEU A 18 -5.61 -7.15 3.34
C LEU A 18 -6.98 -7.65 2.86
N GLY A 19 -7.23 -8.97 2.86
CA GLY A 19 -8.43 -9.54 2.24
C GLY A 19 -9.73 -8.94 2.76
N TYR A 20 -9.81 -8.70 4.07
CA TYR A 20 -10.99 -8.10 4.72
C TYR A 20 -11.16 -6.59 4.48
N LEU A 21 -10.15 -5.91 3.93
CA LEU A 21 -10.12 -4.47 3.68
C LEU A 21 -10.26 -4.11 2.20
N LEU A 22 -10.22 -5.08 1.28
CA LEU A 22 -10.10 -4.77 -0.15
C LEU A 22 -11.26 -3.91 -0.66
N ASP A 23 -12.49 -4.16 -0.20
CA ASP A 23 -13.66 -3.38 -0.62
C ASP A 23 -13.62 -1.93 -0.11
N GLU A 24 -13.23 -1.74 1.16
CA GLU A 24 -13.02 -0.41 1.74
C GLU A 24 -11.87 0.32 1.05
N LEU A 25 -10.74 -0.34 0.80
CA LEU A 25 -9.57 0.24 0.13
C LEU A 25 -9.93 0.65 -1.31
N LYS A 26 -10.68 -0.18 -2.04
CA LYS A 26 -11.16 0.13 -3.39
C LYS A 26 -12.02 1.38 -3.42
N ASN A 27 -12.93 1.52 -2.45
CA ASN A 27 -13.77 2.71 -2.35
C ASN A 27 -12.98 3.94 -1.90
N HIS A 28 -12.02 3.76 -0.99
CA HIS A 28 -11.18 4.83 -0.45
C HIS A 28 -10.29 5.47 -1.52
N PHE A 29 -9.62 4.63 -2.31
CA PHE A 29 -8.71 5.00 -3.39
C PHE A 29 -9.42 5.12 -4.74
N LYS A 30 -10.75 5.34 -4.75
CA LYS A 30 -11.49 5.53 -5.99
C LYS A 30 -10.95 6.74 -6.77
N GLY A 31 -10.46 6.49 -7.98
CA GLY A 31 -9.86 7.49 -8.86
C GLY A 31 -8.34 7.64 -8.70
N THR A 32 -7.71 6.88 -7.81
CA THR A 32 -6.26 6.75 -7.69
C THR A 32 -5.77 5.61 -8.58
N ASN A 33 -4.77 5.88 -9.41
CA ASN A 33 -4.16 4.88 -10.28
C ASN A 33 -2.96 4.21 -9.61
N THR A 34 -2.15 5.00 -8.90
CA THR A 34 -0.91 4.54 -8.26
C THR A 34 -0.86 4.96 -6.80
N ILE A 35 -0.53 4.01 -5.93
CA ILE A 35 -0.22 4.25 -4.52
C ILE A 35 1.28 4.19 -4.30
N THR A 36 1.79 5.17 -3.56
CA THR A 36 3.16 5.14 -3.04
C THR A 36 3.17 4.40 -1.70
N PHE A 37 3.82 3.24 -1.68
CA PHE A 37 3.92 2.40 -0.49
C PHE A 37 5.12 2.79 0.38
N ILE A 38 4.96 2.76 1.71
CA ILE A 38 6.02 3.09 2.68
C ILE A 38 6.57 1.81 3.36
N PRO A 39 7.61 1.16 2.81
CA PRO A 39 8.00 -0.21 3.19
C PRO A 39 8.94 -0.30 4.41
N TYR A 40 9.16 0.78 5.16
CA TYR A 40 10.24 0.83 6.17
C TYR A 40 9.97 0.02 7.45
N ALA A 41 8.73 -0.42 7.68
CA ALA A 41 8.39 -1.23 8.85
C ALA A 41 8.91 -2.68 8.78
N ARG A 42 9.16 -3.20 7.57
CA ARG A 42 9.86 -4.48 7.30
C ARG A 42 9.51 -5.63 8.27
N PRO A 43 8.26 -6.12 8.26
CA PRO A 43 7.85 -7.20 9.18
C PRO A 43 8.72 -8.44 9.00
N GLY A 44 9.27 -8.97 10.10
CA GLY A 44 10.18 -10.12 10.04
C GLY A 44 11.52 -9.85 9.37
N GLY A 45 11.89 -8.58 9.15
CA GLY A 45 13.17 -8.20 8.56
C GLY A 45 13.25 -8.30 7.04
N ILE A 46 12.14 -8.57 6.35
CA ILE A 46 12.08 -8.66 4.87
C ILE A 46 12.59 -7.38 4.21
N SER A 47 13.05 -7.48 2.96
CA SER A 47 13.51 -6.32 2.20
C SER A 47 12.35 -5.35 1.87
N HIS A 48 12.70 -4.10 1.55
CA HIS A 48 11.71 -3.13 1.09
C HIS A 48 11.01 -3.59 -0.20
N GLN A 49 11.76 -4.28 -1.06
CA GLN A 49 11.24 -4.82 -2.31
C GLN A 49 10.19 -5.90 -2.06
N GLU A 50 10.53 -6.91 -1.26
CA GLU A 50 9.59 -7.99 -0.91
C GLU A 50 8.32 -7.45 -0.23
N TYR A 51 8.46 -6.43 0.63
CA TYR A 51 7.29 -5.84 1.28
C TYR A 51 6.40 -5.07 0.28
N THR A 52 7.02 -4.33 -0.64
CA THR A 52 6.33 -3.60 -1.71
C THR A 52 5.59 -4.57 -2.62
N GLU A 53 6.21 -5.67 -3.03
CA GLU A 53 5.59 -6.70 -3.87
C GLU A 53 4.39 -7.35 -3.18
N LYS A 54 4.49 -7.60 -1.86
CA LYS A 54 3.38 -8.13 -1.07
C LYS A 54 2.18 -7.17 -1.04
N ALA A 55 2.43 -5.86 -0.88
CA ALA A 55 1.38 -4.85 -0.98
C ALA A 55 0.81 -4.78 -2.40
N ALA A 56 1.68 -4.73 -3.42
CA ALA A 56 1.30 -4.68 -4.83
C ALA A 56 0.37 -5.84 -5.22
N ALA A 57 0.69 -7.07 -4.81
CA ALA A 57 -0.14 -8.24 -5.08
C ALA A 57 -1.57 -8.14 -4.51
N ALA A 58 -1.75 -7.51 -3.36
CA ALA A 58 -3.08 -7.28 -2.78
C ALA A 58 -3.83 -6.16 -3.52
N PHE A 59 -3.18 -5.03 -3.79
CA PHE A 59 -3.79 -3.89 -4.50
C PHE A 59 -4.11 -4.19 -5.97
N GLN A 60 -3.35 -5.10 -6.60
CA GLN A 60 -3.65 -5.57 -7.94
C GLN A 60 -5.05 -6.19 -8.05
N LYS A 61 -5.54 -6.86 -6.99
CA LYS A 61 -6.90 -7.44 -6.96
C LYS A 61 -8.00 -6.39 -7.10
N ILE A 62 -7.71 -5.14 -6.74
CA ILE A 62 -8.63 -4.00 -6.85
C ILE A 62 -8.23 -3.02 -7.96
N GLY A 63 -7.26 -3.40 -8.81
CA GLY A 63 -6.86 -2.65 -9.99
C GLY A 63 -5.99 -1.42 -9.74
N ILE A 64 -5.28 -1.37 -8.61
CA ILE A 64 -4.42 -0.23 -8.23
C ILE A 64 -2.95 -0.65 -8.32
N GLN A 65 -2.14 0.21 -8.93
CA GLN A 65 -0.69 0.02 -9.00
C GLN A 65 -0.03 0.46 -7.69
N VAL A 66 1.06 -0.19 -7.33
CA VAL A 66 1.85 0.15 -6.14
C VAL A 66 3.29 0.38 -6.56
N LYS A 67 3.87 1.49 -6.08
CA LYS A 67 5.29 1.80 -6.21
C LYS A 67 5.86 2.03 -4.82
N GLY A 68 6.95 1.33 -4.49
CA GLY A 68 7.61 1.49 -3.20
C GLY A 68 8.32 2.84 -3.14
N LEU A 69 8.27 3.54 -2.00
CA LEU A 69 8.98 4.81 -1.84
C LEU A 69 10.51 4.64 -2.03
N HIS A 70 11.05 3.47 -1.70
CA HIS A 70 12.46 3.12 -1.92
C HIS A 70 12.85 2.97 -3.39
N GLU A 71 11.89 2.91 -4.32
CA GLU A 71 12.12 2.79 -5.76
C GLU A 71 12.23 4.16 -6.46
N TYR A 72 11.98 5.26 -5.73
CA TYR A 72 12.18 6.61 -6.24
C TYR A 72 13.66 7.00 -6.09
N ALA A 73 14.20 7.71 -7.08
CA ALA A 73 15.55 8.25 -7.00
C ALA A 73 15.71 9.26 -5.85
N ASP A 74 14.66 10.05 -5.59
CA ASP A 74 14.53 10.91 -4.43
C ASP A 74 13.20 10.60 -3.71
N PRO A 75 13.24 10.09 -2.46
CA PRO A 75 12.03 9.81 -1.70
C PRO A 75 11.24 11.07 -1.35
N VAL A 76 11.88 12.24 -1.26
CA VAL A 76 11.15 13.51 -1.00
C VAL A 76 10.29 13.88 -2.21
N ALA A 77 10.85 13.77 -3.42
CA ALA A 77 10.08 13.94 -4.65
C ALA A 77 8.96 12.90 -4.77
N GLY A 78 9.25 11.64 -4.43
CA GLY A 78 8.25 10.57 -4.41
C GLY A 78 7.05 10.85 -3.50
N ILE A 79 7.28 11.48 -2.33
CA ILE A 79 6.20 11.94 -1.43
C ILE A 79 5.41 13.10 -2.05
N GLN A 80 6.09 14.03 -2.73
CA GLN A 80 5.43 15.21 -3.32
C GLN A 80 4.54 14.85 -4.52
N GLU A 81 4.93 13.83 -5.29
CA GLU A 81 4.23 13.39 -6.50
C GLU A 81 3.17 12.29 -6.24
N ALA A 82 3.13 11.73 -5.04
CA ALA A 82 2.22 10.63 -4.71
C ALA A 82 0.74 11.05 -4.80
N GLU A 83 -0.07 10.26 -5.51
CA GLU A 83 -1.52 10.41 -5.53
C GLU A 83 -2.15 10.00 -4.18
N ALA A 84 -1.58 8.97 -3.55
CA ALA A 84 -2.00 8.43 -2.27
C ALA A 84 -0.89 7.58 -1.63
N PHE A 85 -1.04 7.31 -0.33
CA PHE A 85 -0.10 6.52 0.46
C PHE A 85 -0.74 5.27 1.05
N PHE A 86 0.06 4.22 1.17
CA PHE A 86 -0.25 3.01 1.93
C PHE A 86 0.95 2.58 2.77
#